data_AF-A0A520QGX7-F1
#
_entry.id   AF-A0A520QGX7-F1
#
_cell.length_a   1.000
_cell.length_b   1.000
_cell.length_c   1.000
_cell.angle_alpha   90.00
_cell.angle_beta   90.00
_cell.angle_gamma   90.00
#
_symmetry.space_group_name_H-M   'P 1'
#
loop_
_entity.id
_entity.type
_entity.pdbx_description
1 polymer ?
#
loop_
_entity_poly.entity_id
_entity_poly.type
_entity_poly.pdbx_seq_one_letter_code
_entity_poly.pdbx_strand_id
1 'polypeptide(L)'
;MRRVTRRYDDPLDRVWLTAAERVGLRVRRSADAFASTDGRGTLIIGSADTLDPDDCLAQMIFHELCHSLVQGPESFAQPDWGLDNEGARDLVREHACLRLQAFLSRRHGLRDVLAPTTEHRAFYDALGEDPLEGGDASVTLARAGVSRAERDPWGPHLSAALEASAAIASVVSAHLPRPPIGVVPDDAPPAALPPLYADVQPALPRHPTGRFVHAVATRTCADCAWNADGVCAGTDLVDPAWPACERFEASVVCEDCGACCREAYHQLELAPDDPFVARHADLVERVDGRLALRRVDGRCPPLRGDGTEAAPYRCDVHADRPRTCRDFTRGSANCLEARRRVGRSI
;
A
#
# COMPACT_ATOMS: atom_id res chain seq x y z
N MET A 1 50.32 17.73 -7.46
CA MET A 1 48.92 17.29 -7.69
C MET A 1 48.35 16.83 -6.35
N ARG A 2 47.19 17.33 -5.92
CA ARG A 2 46.58 16.97 -4.62
C ARG A 2 45.97 15.56 -4.70
N ARG A 3 46.19 14.70 -3.70
CA ARG A 3 45.54 13.38 -3.60
C ARG A 3 44.06 13.52 -3.24
N VAL A 4 43.17 13.01 -4.08
CA VAL A 4 41.74 12.91 -3.78
C VAL A 4 41.52 11.75 -2.80
N THR A 5 40.88 12.02 -1.67
CA THR A 5 40.63 11.03 -0.59
C THR A 5 39.15 10.80 -0.32
N ARG A 6 38.27 11.60 -0.91
CA ARG A 6 36.81 11.52 -0.77
C ARG A 6 36.16 11.91 -2.08
N ARG A 7 35.01 11.32 -2.35
CA ARG A 7 34.08 11.77 -3.39
C ARG A 7 32.85 12.39 -2.72
N TYR A 8 32.20 13.30 -3.42
CA TYR A 8 30.86 13.75 -3.04
C TYR A 8 29.85 12.70 -3.50
N ASP A 9 28.89 12.40 -2.65
CA ASP A 9 27.70 11.62 -3.01
C ASP A 9 26.49 12.51 -2.66
N ASP A 10 25.48 12.53 -3.53
CA ASP A 10 24.24 13.25 -3.23
C ASP A 10 23.59 12.65 -1.96
N PRO A 11 23.19 13.46 -0.97
CA PRO A 11 22.61 12.96 0.27
C PRO A 11 21.33 12.14 0.07
N LEU A 12 20.46 12.54 -0.85
CA LEU A 12 19.22 11.85 -1.12
C LEU A 12 19.50 10.51 -1.82
N ASP A 13 20.39 10.50 -2.81
CA ASP A 13 20.85 9.27 -3.46
C ASP A 13 21.45 8.29 -2.45
N ARG A 14 22.29 8.77 -1.55
CA ARG A 14 22.91 7.94 -0.50
C ARG A 14 21.87 7.28 0.40
N VAL A 15 20.83 8.01 0.80
CA VAL A 15 19.72 7.47 1.61
C VAL A 15 19.07 6.29 0.90
N TRP A 16 18.69 6.46 -0.37
CA TRP A 16 17.94 5.45 -1.10
C TRP A 16 18.79 4.28 -1.59
N LEU A 17 20.07 4.51 -1.93
CA LEU A 17 21.02 3.43 -2.17
C LEU A 17 21.19 2.54 -0.93
N THR A 18 21.34 3.15 0.26
CA THR A 18 21.41 2.39 1.52
C THR A 18 20.09 1.69 1.85
N ALA A 19 18.95 2.29 1.55
CA ALA A 19 17.65 1.63 1.71
C ALA A 19 17.55 0.38 0.82
N ALA A 20 17.83 0.51 -0.48
CA ALA A 20 17.85 -0.60 -1.42
C ALA A 20 18.80 -1.73 -0.96
N GLU A 21 20.02 -1.38 -0.55
CA GLU A 21 21.00 -2.37 -0.03
C GLU A 21 20.46 -3.14 1.18
N ARG A 22 19.80 -2.47 2.11
CA ARG A 22 19.24 -3.10 3.32
C ARG A 22 18.03 -3.98 3.02
N VAL A 23 17.26 -3.64 1.99
CA VAL A 23 16.17 -4.47 1.46
C VAL A 23 16.71 -5.68 0.67
N GLY A 24 18.02 -5.72 0.37
CA GLY A 24 18.67 -6.83 -0.32
C GLY A 24 18.92 -6.59 -1.81
N LEU A 25 18.84 -5.34 -2.27
CA LEU A 25 19.04 -4.94 -3.66
C LEU A 25 20.36 -4.18 -3.86
N ARG A 26 21.02 -4.43 -4.98
CA ARG A 26 22.17 -3.67 -5.45
C ARG A 26 21.75 -2.80 -6.63
N VAL A 27 21.83 -1.49 -6.46
CA VAL A 27 21.49 -0.56 -7.54
C VAL A 27 22.66 -0.41 -8.51
N ARG A 28 22.40 -0.55 -9.81
CA ARG A 28 23.35 -0.33 -10.90
C ARG A 28 22.79 0.70 -11.87
N ARG A 29 23.58 1.72 -12.22
CA ARG A 29 23.20 2.71 -13.23
C ARG A 29 23.55 2.19 -14.63
N SER A 30 22.64 2.32 -15.60
CA SER A 30 22.88 1.88 -16.99
C SER A 30 22.14 2.77 -17.98
N ALA A 31 22.66 2.96 -19.19
CA ALA A 31 21.93 3.66 -20.26
C ALA A 31 20.95 2.74 -21.01
N ASP A 32 21.02 1.43 -20.78
CA ASP A 32 20.29 0.41 -21.54
C ASP A 32 18.88 0.11 -21.01
N ALA A 33 18.46 0.73 -19.91
CA ALA A 33 17.15 0.52 -19.29
C ALA A 33 16.72 1.74 -18.50
N PHE A 34 15.41 2.03 -18.47
CA PHE A 34 14.84 3.10 -17.64
C PHE A 34 14.77 2.66 -16.16
N ALA A 35 14.12 1.51 -15.90
CA ALA A 35 14.20 0.77 -14.66
C ALA A 35 13.98 -0.73 -14.96
N SER A 36 14.70 -1.62 -14.28
CA SER A 36 14.52 -3.07 -14.40
C SER A 36 15.18 -3.81 -13.24
N THR A 37 14.66 -4.96 -12.85
CA THR A 37 15.34 -5.89 -11.92
C THR A 37 15.60 -7.23 -12.57
N ASP A 38 16.75 -7.84 -12.24
CA ASP A 38 17.12 -9.16 -12.75
C ASP A 38 16.47 -10.33 -11.97
N GLY A 39 15.73 -10.02 -10.90
CA GLY A 39 15.18 -11.04 -9.99
C GLY A 39 16.25 -11.79 -9.19
N ARG A 40 17.48 -11.26 -9.13
CA ARG A 40 18.65 -11.85 -8.47
C ARG A 40 19.38 -10.83 -7.58
N GLY A 41 18.66 -9.78 -7.18
CA GLY A 41 19.15 -8.76 -6.27
C GLY A 41 19.84 -7.58 -6.97
N THR A 42 19.74 -7.43 -8.29
CA THR A 42 20.21 -6.22 -8.99
C THR A 42 19.03 -5.38 -9.45
N LEU A 43 18.99 -4.12 -9.03
CA LEU A 43 18.08 -3.11 -9.56
C LEU A 43 18.85 -2.20 -10.53
N ILE A 44 18.50 -2.23 -11.79
CA ILE A 44 19.08 -1.40 -12.85
C ILE A 44 18.22 -0.15 -12.99
N ILE A 45 18.82 1.03 -12.87
CA ILE A 45 18.12 2.30 -13.10
C ILE A 45 18.88 3.09 -14.19
N GLY A 46 18.14 3.78 -15.05
CA GLY A 46 18.66 4.65 -16.09
C GLY A 46 19.76 5.59 -15.61
N SER A 47 20.81 5.78 -16.39
CA SER A 47 21.83 6.82 -16.15
C SER A 47 21.20 8.23 -16.18
N ALA A 48 21.92 9.25 -15.68
CA ALA A 48 21.39 10.62 -15.66
C ALA A 48 20.99 11.11 -17.07
N ASP A 49 21.71 10.69 -18.11
CA ASP A 49 21.45 11.10 -19.49
C ASP A 49 20.18 10.44 -20.11
N THR A 50 19.59 9.45 -19.43
CA THR A 50 18.41 8.70 -19.89
C THR A 50 17.16 8.96 -19.06
N LEU A 51 17.27 9.76 -17.99
CA LEU A 51 16.14 10.12 -17.14
C LEU A 51 15.65 11.53 -17.48
N ASP A 52 14.38 11.81 -17.19
CA ASP A 52 13.82 13.14 -17.39
C ASP A 52 14.47 14.17 -16.44
N PRO A 53 14.50 15.47 -16.78
CA PRO A 53 15.19 16.47 -15.95
C PRO A 53 14.68 16.62 -14.52
N ASP A 54 13.45 16.20 -14.25
CA ASP A 54 12.80 16.17 -12.95
C ASP A 54 12.83 14.79 -12.27
N ASP A 55 13.45 13.78 -12.89
CA ASP A 55 13.73 12.50 -12.26
C ASP A 55 14.93 12.59 -11.30
N CYS A 56 14.80 11.91 -10.16
CA CYS A 56 15.93 11.62 -9.29
C CYS A 56 16.07 10.13 -8.99
N LEU A 57 17.29 9.67 -8.68
CA LEU A 57 17.54 8.27 -8.37
C LEU A 57 16.70 7.77 -7.18
N ALA A 58 16.44 8.65 -6.21
CA ALA A 58 15.58 8.36 -5.07
C ALA A 58 14.14 8.04 -5.45
N GLN A 59 13.52 8.87 -6.31
CA GLN A 59 12.19 8.64 -6.87
C GLN A 59 12.15 7.28 -7.60
N MET A 60 13.15 7.02 -8.44
CA MET A 60 13.23 5.76 -9.19
C MET A 60 13.33 4.53 -8.27
N ILE A 61 14.22 4.56 -7.26
CA ILE A 61 14.32 3.46 -6.29
C ILE A 61 13.02 3.30 -5.51
N PHE A 62 12.39 4.40 -5.09
CA PHE A 62 11.16 4.35 -4.31
C PHE A 62 10.00 3.74 -5.10
N HIS A 63 9.85 4.11 -6.37
CA HIS A 63 8.86 3.54 -7.28
C HIS A 63 9.04 2.03 -7.44
N GLU A 64 10.28 1.58 -7.69
CA GLU A 64 10.60 0.15 -7.81
C GLU A 64 10.33 -0.63 -6.51
N LEU A 65 10.60 -0.02 -5.36
CA LEU A 65 10.21 -0.62 -4.08
C LEU A 65 8.69 -0.68 -3.91
N CYS A 66 7.93 0.30 -4.41
CA CYS A 66 6.47 0.25 -4.42
C CYS A 66 5.94 -0.89 -5.33
N HIS A 67 6.57 -1.15 -6.47
CA HIS A 67 6.28 -2.33 -7.28
C HIS A 67 6.48 -3.62 -6.50
N SER A 68 7.67 -3.81 -5.90
CA SER A 68 7.94 -5.02 -5.11
C SER A 68 6.95 -5.19 -3.96
N LEU A 69 6.49 -4.10 -3.32
CA LEU A 69 5.47 -4.13 -2.27
C LEU A 69 4.10 -4.56 -2.80
N VAL A 70 3.68 -4.08 -3.97
CA VAL A 70 2.42 -4.47 -4.61
C VAL A 70 2.45 -5.96 -5.00
N GLN A 71 3.56 -6.40 -5.57
CA GLN A 71 3.75 -7.76 -6.06
C GLN A 71 3.94 -8.79 -4.93
N GLY A 72 4.51 -8.37 -3.81
CA GLY A 72 4.79 -9.23 -2.67
C GLY A 72 6.22 -9.78 -2.65
N PRO A 73 6.63 -10.44 -1.56
CA PRO A 73 8.03 -10.79 -1.31
C PRO A 73 8.58 -11.82 -2.31
N GLU A 74 7.73 -12.67 -2.88
CA GLU A 74 8.11 -13.65 -3.89
C GLU A 74 8.56 -13.02 -5.21
N SER A 75 8.24 -11.74 -5.43
CA SER A 75 8.64 -10.98 -6.63
C SER A 75 10.14 -10.70 -6.69
N PHE A 76 10.86 -10.74 -5.58
CA PHE A 76 12.31 -10.53 -5.54
C PHE A 76 13.09 -11.56 -6.36
N ALA A 77 12.51 -12.74 -6.57
CA ALA A 77 13.09 -13.83 -7.36
C ALA A 77 12.70 -13.77 -8.86
N GLN A 78 12.00 -12.72 -9.28
CA GLN A 78 11.46 -12.59 -10.63
C GLN A 78 12.03 -11.36 -11.32
N PRO A 79 12.43 -11.46 -12.59
CA PRO A 79 12.75 -10.29 -13.40
C PRO A 79 11.56 -9.33 -13.41
N ASP A 80 11.85 -8.03 -13.29
CA ASP A 80 10.86 -6.94 -13.27
C ASP A 80 9.68 -7.21 -12.33
N TRP A 81 9.95 -7.82 -11.18
CA TRP A 81 8.94 -8.17 -10.16
C TRP A 81 7.84 -9.13 -10.67
N GLY A 82 8.08 -9.81 -11.79
CA GLY A 82 7.10 -10.64 -12.50
C GLY A 82 6.09 -9.86 -13.35
N LEU A 83 6.34 -8.57 -13.60
CA LEU A 83 5.52 -7.70 -14.45
C LEU A 83 5.88 -7.86 -15.93
N ASP A 84 4.90 -7.59 -16.79
CA ASP A 84 5.10 -7.41 -18.23
C ASP A 84 5.11 -5.91 -18.53
N ASN A 85 6.28 -5.41 -18.94
CA ASN A 85 6.53 -3.99 -19.21
C ASN A 85 6.13 -3.56 -20.63
N GLU A 86 5.70 -4.48 -21.50
CA GLU A 86 5.39 -4.19 -22.90
C GLU A 86 3.88 -4.15 -23.19
N GLY A 87 3.05 -4.67 -22.28
CA GLY A 87 1.61 -4.83 -22.47
C GLY A 87 0.75 -4.13 -21.41
N ALA A 88 -0.52 -3.90 -21.75
CA ALA A 88 -1.50 -3.33 -20.82
C ALA A 88 -1.95 -4.30 -19.70
N ARG A 89 -1.41 -5.54 -19.67
CA ARG A 89 -1.81 -6.60 -18.73
C ARG A 89 -1.67 -6.15 -17.28
N ASP A 90 -0.60 -5.42 -16.98
CA ASP A 90 -0.22 -5.07 -15.62
C ASP A 90 -0.52 -3.60 -15.26
N LEU A 91 -1.31 -2.89 -16.06
CA LEU A 91 -1.71 -1.50 -15.80
C LEU A 91 -2.41 -1.31 -14.43
N VAL A 92 -3.18 -2.31 -13.99
CA VAL A 92 -3.81 -2.28 -12.65
C VAL A 92 -2.76 -2.31 -11.53
N ARG A 93 -1.64 -3.02 -11.74
CA ARG A 93 -0.53 -3.10 -10.78
C ARG A 93 0.30 -1.83 -10.79
N GLU A 94 0.46 -1.21 -11.95
CA GLU A 94 1.03 0.13 -12.09
C GLU A 94 0.22 1.16 -11.28
N HIS A 95 -1.10 1.22 -11.51
CA HIS A 95 -1.98 2.10 -10.72
C HIS A 95 -1.91 1.80 -9.21
N ALA A 96 -1.76 0.53 -8.82
CA ALA A 96 -1.59 0.17 -7.42
C ALA A 96 -0.26 0.68 -6.84
N CYS A 97 0.82 0.57 -7.62
CA CYS A 97 2.14 1.10 -7.29
C CYS A 97 2.06 2.61 -7.03
N LEU A 98 1.44 3.34 -7.96
CA LEU A 98 1.28 4.80 -7.88
C LEU A 98 0.42 5.24 -6.70
N ARG A 99 -0.69 4.54 -6.41
CA ARG A 99 -1.49 4.79 -5.21
C ARG A 99 -0.69 4.57 -3.92
N LEU A 100 0.09 3.49 -3.87
CA LEU A 100 0.95 3.18 -2.73
C LEU A 100 2.05 4.23 -2.56
N GLN A 101 2.71 4.62 -3.66
CA GLN A 101 3.72 5.66 -3.70
C GLN A 101 3.18 6.99 -3.18
N ALA A 102 2.00 7.43 -3.66
CA ALA A 102 1.34 8.63 -3.18
C ALA A 102 0.99 8.55 -1.69
N PHE A 103 0.45 7.41 -1.25
CA PHE A 103 0.04 7.21 0.14
C PHE A 103 1.24 7.26 1.11
N LEU A 104 2.33 6.54 0.78
CA LEU A 104 3.51 6.47 1.63
C LEU A 104 4.30 7.79 1.67
N SER A 105 4.48 8.46 0.53
CA SER A 105 5.23 9.73 0.44
C SER A 105 4.47 10.92 1.04
N ARG A 106 3.15 10.99 0.87
CA ARG A 106 2.30 12.07 1.43
C ARG A 106 2.45 12.22 2.93
N ARG A 107 2.56 11.10 3.67
CA ARG A 107 2.79 11.10 5.13
C ARG A 107 3.90 12.06 5.55
N HIS A 108 4.91 12.17 4.71
CA HIS A 108 6.14 12.90 4.94
C HIS A 108 6.21 14.23 4.18
N GLY A 109 5.14 14.62 3.48
CA GLY A 109 5.14 15.84 2.65
C GLY A 109 5.88 15.68 1.32
N LEU A 110 6.16 14.44 0.90
CA LEU A 110 7.01 14.12 -0.26
C LEU A 110 6.22 13.70 -1.51
N ARG A 111 4.88 13.87 -1.51
CA ARG A 111 4.02 13.37 -2.59
C ARG A 111 4.43 13.89 -3.96
N ASP A 112 4.73 15.18 -4.04
CA ASP A 112 5.08 15.85 -5.30
C ASP A 112 6.58 15.65 -5.62
N VAL A 113 7.44 15.72 -4.59
CA VAL A 113 8.89 15.48 -4.71
C VAL A 113 9.23 14.09 -5.24
N LEU A 114 8.42 13.09 -4.88
CA LEU A 114 8.62 11.70 -5.30
C LEU A 114 7.49 11.24 -6.23
N ALA A 115 6.83 12.15 -6.96
CA ALA A 115 5.84 11.80 -7.98
C ALA A 115 6.52 11.10 -9.18
N PRO A 116 5.81 10.25 -9.93
CA PRO A 116 6.32 9.76 -11.22
C PRO A 116 6.40 10.91 -12.23
N THR A 117 7.29 10.81 -13.20
CA THR A 117 7.47 11.77 -14.32
C THR A 117 6.97 11.21 -15.65
N THR A 118 6.67 9.91 -15.70
CA THR A 118 6.22 9.19 -16.89
C THR A 118 4.80 9.57 -17.31
N GLU A 119 4.30 8.94 -18.39
CA GLU A 119 2.91 9.09 -18.87
C GLU A 119 1.83 8.80 -17.80
N HIS A 120 2.19 8.08 -16.73
CA HIS A 120 1.30 7.81 -15.61
C HIS A 120 1.15 8.99 -14.62
N ARG A 121 1.86 10.10 -14.82
CA ARG A 121 1.72 11.33 -14.02
C ARG A 121 0.29 11.82 -13.97
N ALA A 122 -0.43 11.77 -15.09
CA ALA A 122 -1.84 12.18 -15.15
C ALA A 122 -2.74 11.36 -14.20
N PHE A 123 -2.49 10.06 -14.07
CA PHE A 123 -3.20 9.22 -13.10
C PHE A 123 -2.83 9.60 -11.66
N TYR A 124 -1.54 9.79 -11.38
CA TYR A 124 -1.04 10.14 -10.06
C TYR A 124 -1.57 11.49 -9.54
N ASP A 125 -1.63 12.49 -10.40
CA ASP A 125 -2.16 13.82 -10.09
C ASP A 125 -3.68 13.82 -9.88
N ALA A 126 -4.39 12.92 -10.56
CA ALA A 126 -5.83 12.76 -10.40
C ALA A 126 -6.21 12.05 -9.08
N LEU A 127 -5.25 11.46 -8.36
CA LEU A 127 -5.53 10.84 -7.05
C LEU A 127 -5.95 11.92 -6.04
N GLY A 128 -7.06 11.67 -5.35
CA GLY A 128 -7.60 12.59 -4.33
C GLY A 128 -6.73 12.70 -3.07
N GLU A 129 -7.34 13.19 -1.99
CA GLU A 129 -6.63 13.31 -0.72
C GLU A 129 -6.26 11.94 -0.12
N ASP A 130 -7.12 10.95 -0.26
CA ASP A 130 -6.85 9.56 0.11
C ASP A 130 -6.58 8.73 -1.16
N PRO A 131 -5.31 8.41 -1.48
CA PRO A 131 -4.97 7.57 -2.63
C PRO A 131 -5.53 6.14 -2.55
N LEU A 132 -6.01 5.71 -1.37
CA LEU A 132 -6.60 4.39 -1.14
C LEU A 132 -8.13 4.43 -1.10
N GLU A 133 -8.74 5.54 -1.50
CA GLU A 133 -10.18 5.66 -1.73
C GLU A 133 -10.59 5.04 -3.07
N GLY A 134 -11.79 4.45 -3.09
CA GLY A 134 -12.35 3.72 -4.22
C GLY A 134 -12.48 2.21 -3.94
N GLY A 135 -12.98 1.48 -4.95
CA GLY A 135 -13.27 0.05 -4.85
C GLY A 135 -12.62 -0.81 -5.93
N ASP A 136 -11.80 -0.23 -6.81
CA ASP A 136 -11.18 -0.94 -7.91
C ASP A 136 -10.01 -1.84 -7.45
N ALA A 137 -9.56 -2.74 -8.32
CA ALA A 137 -8.54 -3.73 -7.99
C ALA A 137 -7.20 -3.11 -7.57
N SER A 138 -6.84 -1.94 -8.09
CA SER A 138 -5.59 -1.25 -7.73
C SER A 138 -5.57 -0.81 -6.27
N VAL A 139 -6.72 -0.42 -5.70
CA VAL A 139 -6.85 -0.04 -4.28
C VAL A 139 -6.56 -1.24 -3.38
N THR A 140 -7.08 -2.42 -3.74
CA THR A 140 -6.88 -3.66 -2.97
C THR A 140 -5.40 -4.04 -2.94
N LEU A 141 -4.73 -3.96 -4.08
CA LEU A 141 -3.30 -4.23 -4.22
C LEU A 141 -2.44 -3.20 -3.46
N ALA A 142 -2.77 -1.92 -3.56
CA ALA A 142 -2.07 -0.85 -2.84
C ALA A 142 -2.18 -1.03 -1.32
N ARG A 143 -3.37 -1.37 -0.80
CA ARG A 143 -3.59 -1.68 0.63
C ARG A 143 -2.77 -2.88 1.11
N ALA A 144 -2.64 -3.91 0.28
CA ALA A 144 -1.74 -5.03 0.57
C ALA A 144 -0.27 -4.57 0.64
N GLY A 145 0.15 -3.67 -0.26
CA GLY A 145 1.46 -3.02 -0.22
C GLY A 145 1.71 -2.21 1.05
N VAL A 146 0.73 -1.42 1.51
CA VAL A 146 0.82 -0.68 2.79
C VAL A 146 1.08 -1.63 3.96
N SER A 147 0.35 -2.75 4.01
CA SER A 147 0.51 -3.76 5.06
C SER A 147 1.89 -4.42 5.06
N ARG A 148 2.56 -4.50 3.89
CA ARG A 148 3.90 -5.06 3.73
C ARG A 148 5.01 -4.07 4.03
N ALA A 149 4.78 -2.77 3.81
CA ALA A 149 5.79 -1.73 3.98
C ALA A 149 6.41 -1.66 5.39
N GLU A 150 5.69 -2.15 6.40
CA GLU A 150 6.15 -2.21 7.80
C GLU A 150 6.82 -3.54 8.18
N ARG A 151 7.03 -4.46 7.23
CA ARG A 151 7.54 -5.81 7.45
C ARG A 151 8.79 -6.09 6.62
N ASP A 152 9.55 -7.08 7.03
CA ASP A 152 10.69 -7.58 6.27
C ASP A 152 10.26 -8.00 4.84
N PRO A 153 11.09 -7.77 3.81
CA PRO A 153 12.41 -7.11 3.88
C PRO A 153 12.37 -5.57 3.79
N TRP A 154 11.21 -4.94 3.61
CA TRP A 154 11.10 -3.49 3.36
C TRP A 154 11.21 -2.64 4.62
N GLY A 155 10.41 -2.97 5.63
CA GLY A 155 10.45 -2.33 6.94
C GLY A 155 11.66 -2.84 7.74
N PRO A 156 12.33 -2.00 8.54
CA PRO A 156 12.07 -0.56 8.78
C PRO A 156 12.74 0.37 7.75
N HIS A 157 13.47 -0.18 6.78
CA HIS A 157 14.39 0.56 5.90
C HIS A 157 13.69 1.58 5.01
N LEU A 158 12.54 1.23 4.45
CA LEU A 158 11.73 2.14 3.64
C LEU A 158 11.23 3.35 4.45
N SER A 159 10.73 3.11 5.67
CA SER A 159 10.26 4.19 6.56
C SER A 159 11.40 5.15 6.91
N ALA A 160 12.59 4.61 7.24
CA ALA A 160 13.75 5.42 7.54
C ALA A 160 14.22 6.26 6.34
N ALA A 161 14.11 5.72 5.12
CA ALA A 161 14.45 6.45 3.90
C ALA A 161 13.49 7.62 3.64
N LEU A 162 12.19 7.41 3.80
CA LEU A 162 11.17 8.46 3.67
C LEU A 162 11.35 9.55 4.74
N GLU A 163 11.62 9.17 5.99
CA GLU A 163 11.87 10.13 7.07
C GLU A 163 13.13 10.98 6.82
N ALA A 164 14.24 10.35 6.39
CA ALA A 164 15.45 11.06 6.03
C ALA A 164 15.26 11.98 4.81
N SER A 165 14.50 11.51 3.81
CA SER A 165 14.14 12.31 2.63
C SER A 165 13.32 13.55 3.02
N ALA A 166 12.37 13.40 3.96
CA ALA A 166 11.57 14.51 4.48
C ALA A 166 12.42 15.55 5.20
N ALA A 167 13.40 15.10 5.99
CA ALA A 167 14.33 15.98 6.68
C ALA A 167 15.21 16.78 5.68
N ILE A 168 15.72 16.11 4.64
CA ILE A 168 16.48 16.76 3.56
C ILE A 168 15.58 17.78 2.84
N ALA A 169 14.40 17.36 2.39
CA ALA A 169 13.47 18.20 1.65
C ALA A 169 13.05 19.44 2.43
N SER A 170 12.76 19.30 3.73
CA SER A 170 12.43 20.42 4.61
C SER A 170 13.55 21.46 4.71
N VAL A 171 14.80 21.00 4.90
CA VAL A 171 15.96 21.91 4.95
C VAL A 171 16.19 22.61 3.62
N VAL A 172 16.16 21.86 2.51
CA VAL A 172 16.42 22.41 1.17
C VAL A 172 15.33 23.40 0.78
N SER A 173 14.06 23.06 1.00
CA SER A 173 12.91 23.91 0.68
C SER A 173 12.98 25.26 1.43
N ALA A 174 13.44 25.28 2.68
CA ALA A 174 13.63 26.51 3.46
C ALA A 174 14.68 27.47 2.88
N HIS A 175 15.55 26.99 1.99
CA HIS A 175 16.56 27.81 1.29
C HIS A 175 16.16 28.21 -0.13
N LEU A 176 15.04 27.69 -0.64
CA LEU A 176 14.56 28.08 -1.96
C LEU A 176 13.87 29.45 -1.90
N PRO A 177 14.08 30.31 -2.90
CA PRO A 177 13.26 31.50 -3.04
C PRO A 177 11.79 31.05 -3.24
N ARG A 178 10.84 31.77 -2.63
CA ARG A 178 9.43 31.52 -2.93
C ARG A 178 9.22 31.62 -4.45
N PRO A 179 8.58 30.63 -5.08
CA PRO A 179 8.36 30.69 -6.51
C PRO A 179 7.59 31.97 -6.85
N PRO A 180 7.99 32.70 -7.91
CA PRO A 180 7.21 33.84 -8.36
C PRO A 180 5.80 33.37 -8.70
N ILE A 181 4.78 34.16 -8.32
CA ILE A 181 3.39 33.88 -8.66
C ILE A 181 3.25 34.03 -10.18
N GLY A 182 3.22 32.92 -10.90
CA GLY A 182 3.10 32.87 -12.36
C GLY A 182 3.07 31.44 -12.86
N VAL A 183 2.33 31.19 -13.94
CA VAL A 183 2.35 29.90 -14.65
C VAL A 183 3.67 29.82 -15.41
N VAL A 184 4.49 28.81 -15.12
CA VAL A 184 5.66 28.49 -15.95
C VAL A 184 5.14 27.99 -17.28
N PRO A 185 5.52 28.59 -18.42
CA PRO A 185 5.10 28.10 -19.74
C PRO A 185 5.47 26.62 -19.93
N ASP A 186 4.62 25.85 -20.59
CA ASP A 186 4.86 24.41 -20.85
C ASP A 186 6.15 24.17 -21.65
N ASP A 187 6.65 25.18 -22.39
CA ASP A 187 7.87 25.15 -23.18
C ASP A 187 9.10 25.79 -22.49
N ALA A 188 9.01 26.06 -21.18
CA ALA A 188 10.12 26.64 -20.43
C ALA A 188 11.35 25.70 -20.46
N PRO A 189 12.56 26.23 -20.68
CA PRO A 189 13.77 25.42 -20.62
C PRO A 189 13.95 24.86 -19.19
N PRO A 190 14.59 23.68 -19.01
CA PRO A 190 14.74 23.07 -17.68
C PRO A 190 15.33 23.99 -16.61
N ALA A 191 16.24 24.89 -16.98
CA ALA A 191 16.85 25.87 -16.09
C ALA A 191 15.88 26.96 -15.56
N ALA A 192 14.70 27.08 -16.16
CA ALA A 192 13.63 27.99 -15.74
C ALA A 192 12.52 27.28 -14.95
N LEU A 193 12.57 25.94 -14.84
CA LEU A 193 11.64 25.16 -14.02
C LEU A 193 11.96 25.36 -12.53
N PRO A 194 10.95 25.34 -11.64
CA PRO A 194 11.19 25.34 -10.21
C PRO A 194 11.98 24.09 -9.80
N PRO A 195 12.87 24.18 -8.80
CA PRO A 195 13.53 23.00 -8.26
C PRO A 195 12.51 22.02 -7.67
N LEU A 196 12.80 20.71 -7.74
CA LEU A 196 11.93 19.63 -7.22
C LEU A 196 11.43 19.87 -5.77
N TYR A 197 12.25 20.48 -4.93
CA TYR A 197 11.91 20.77 -3.53
C TYR A 197 11.06 22.04 -3.32
N ALA A 198 10.64 22.72 -4.38
CA ALA A 198 9.77 23.89 -4.30
C ALA A 198 8.36 23.51 -3.80
N ASP A 199 7.91 22.29 -4.09
CA ASP A 199 6.57 21.79 -3.81
C ASP A 199 6.51 20.86 -2.58
N VAL A 200 7.44 21.03 -1.62
CA VAL A 200 7.40 20.27 -0.37
C VAL A 200 6.17 20.67 0.44
N GLN A 201 5.27 19.69 0.64
CA GLN A 201 4.08 19.88 1.46
C GLN A 201 4.41 19.66 2.94
N PRO A 202 3.61 20.21 3.88
CA PRO A 202 3.70 19.83 5.28
C PRO A 202 3.46 18.32 5.47
N ALA A 203 4.30 17.68 6.28
CA ALA A 203 4.07 16.29 6.69
C ALA A 203 2.75 16.16 7.47
N LEU A 204 2.09 15.00 7.34
CA LEU A 204 0.86 14.75 8.09
C LEU A 204 1.16 14.70 9.60
N PRO A 205 0.29 15.26 10.46
CA PRO A 205 0.44 15.15 11.90
C PRO A 205 0.44 13.69 12.36
N ARG A 206 1.09 13.43 13.50
CA ARG A 206 1.00 12.14 14.17
C ARG A 206 -0.29 12.08 15.00
N HIS A 207 -1.04 11.01 14.79
CA HIS A 207 -2.14 10.60 15.64
C HIS A 207 -1.58 10.16 17.01
N PRO A 208 -2.32 10.32 18.12
CA PRO A 208 -1.87 9.90 19.46
C PRO A 208 -1.46 8.42 19.58
N THR A 209 -1.92 7.55 18.67
CA THR A 209 -1.50 6.13 18.59
C THR A 209 -0.15 5.92 17.88
N GLY A 210 0.56 6.99 17.52
CA GLY A 210 1.84 6.95 16.80
C GLY A 210 1.73 6.83 15.27
N ARG A 211 0.53 6.57 14.75
CA ARG A 211 0.24 6.52 13.30
C ARG A 211 0.12 7.93 12.72
N PHE A 212 0.07 8.07 11.39
CA PHE A 212 -0.29 9.35 10.79
C PHE A 212 -1.80 9.62 10.91
N VAL A 213 -2.18 10.89 11.02
CA VAL A 213 -3.58 11.32 10.90
C VAL A 213 -4.07 11.03 9.48
N HIS A 214 -5.33 10.62 9.37
CA HIS A 214 -6.00 10.35 8.10
C HIS A 214 -6.03 11.62 7.23
N ALA A 215 -5.91 11.45 5.90
CA ALA A 215 -5.85 12.56 4.97
C ALA A 215 -7.11 13.45 5.01
N VAL A 216 -8.28 12.84 5.08
CA VAL A 216 -9.59 13.52 5.18
C VAL A 216 -9.84 13.96 6.62
N ALA A 217 -9.75 15.26 6.89
CA ALA A 217 -9.78 15.86 8.23
C ALA A 217 -11.12 15.74 8.97
N THR A 218 -12.22 15.47 8.27
CA THR A 218 -13.56 15.38 8.87
C THR A 218 -13.84 14.02 9.52
N ARG A 219 -12.98 13.02 9.31
CA ARG A 219 -13.15 11.67 9.86
C ARG A 219 -12.59 11.62 11.27
N THR A 220 -13.32 10.99 12.20
CA THR A 220 -12.89 10.82 13.59
C THR A 220 -12.75 9.35 13.97
N CYS A 221 -12.15 9.07 15.13
CA CYS A 221 -12.13 7.72 15.69
C CYS A 221 -13.54 7.20 16.00
N ALA A 222 -14.53 8.07 16.26
CA ALA A 222 -15.92 7.66 16.48
C ALA A 222 -16.55 7.01 15.24
N ASP A 223 -16.17 7.48 14.05
CA ASP A 223 -16.72 7.01 12.77
C ASP A 223 -15.99 5.78 12.22
N CYS A 224 -14.98 5.29 12.95
CA CYS A 224 -14.13 4.20 12.49
C CYS A 224 -14.76 2.85 12.84
N ALA A 225 -14.85 1.96 11.86
CA ALA A 225 -15.35 0.60 12.01
C ALA A 225 -14.54 -0.27 13.01
N TRP A 226 -13.34 0.19 13.40
CA TRP A 226 -12.46 -0.47 14.36
C TRP A 226 -12.62 0.03 15.79
N ASN A 227 -13.43 1.06 16.01
CA ASN A 227 -13.76 1.54 17.34
C ASN A 227 -14.95 0.73 17.90
N ALA A 228 -14.68 -0.04 18.95
CA ALA A 228 -15.69 -0.72 19.75
C ALA A 228 -15.70 -0.08 21.15
N ASP A 229 -16.66 0.82 21.39
CA ASP A 229 -16.88 1.49 22.68
C ASP A 229 -15.63 2.14 23.28
N GLY A 230 -14.86 2.84 22.45
CA GLY A 230 -13.62 3.53 22.86
C GLY A 230 -12.39 2.62 22.87
N VAL A 231 -12.48 1.39 22.37
CA VAL A 231 -11.33 0.50 22.17
C VAL A 231 -11.09 0.34 20.67
N CYS A 232 -9.88 0.66 20.21
CA CYS A 232 -9.49 0.44 18.81
C CYS A 232 -8.80 -0.90 18.67
N ALA A 233 -9.20 -1.73 17.70
CA ALA A 233 -8.65 -3.07 17.49
C ALA A 233 -7.11 -3.15 17.25
N GLY A 234 -6.42 -2.02 17.13
CA GLY A 234 -4.96 -1.94 16.96
C GLY A 234 -4.18 -1.27 18.10
N THR A 235 -4.82 -0.85 19.21
CA THR A 235 -4.19 -0.17 20.36
C THR A 235 -5.12 -0.24 21.59
N ASP A 236 -4.78 0.49 22.67
CA ASP A 236 -5.62 0.60 23.87
C ASP A 236 -6.83 1.52 23.64
N LEU A 237 -7.32 2.14 24.72
CA LEU A 237 -8.40 3.12 24.71
C LEU A 237 -8.09 4.29 23.77
N VAL A 238 -9.06 4.65 22.93
CA VAL A 238 -9.03 5.79 22.01
C VAL A 238 -10.13 6.78 22.39
N ASP A 239 -9.80 8.07 22.31
CA ASP A 239 -10.83 9.12 22.41
C ASP A 239 -11.60 9.17 21.08
N PRO A 240 -12.94 8.97 21.07
CA PRO A 240 -13.75 9.06 19.86
C PRO A 240 -13.63 10.41 19.14
N ALA A 241 -13.30 11.49 19.85
CA ALA A 241 -13.16 12.83 19.28
C ALA A 241 -11.81 13.08 18.57
N TRP A 242 -10.84 12.16 18.69
CA TRP A 242 -9.59 12.31 17.94
C TRP A 242 -9.83 12.23 16.43
N PRO A 243 -9.05 12.99 15.63
CA PRO A 243 -9.00 12.78 14.19
C PRO A 243 -8.71 11.32 13.89
N ALA A 244 -9.33 10.77 12.85
CA ALA A 244 -9.04 9.40 12.47
C ALA A 244 -7.56 9.23 12.10
N CYS A 245 -6.98 8.05 12.34
CA CYS A 245 -5.65 7.72 11.82
C CYS A 245 -5.73 7.16 10.40
N GLU A 246 -4.59 7.02 9.74
CA GLU A 246 -4.47 6.49 8.38
C GLU A 246 -5.08 5.09 8.18
N ARG A 247 -5.37 4.32 9.24
CA ARG A 247 -6.06 3.02 9.18
C ARG A 247 -7.59 3.12 9.28
N PHE A 248 -8.14 4.32 9.15
CA PHE A 248 -9.58 4.56 9.21
C PHE A 248 -10.33 3.69 8.20
N GLU A 249 -11.48 3.17 8.65
CA GLU A 249 -12.42 2.46 7.81
C GLU A 249 -13.83 2.94 8.17
N ALA A 250 -14.59 3.45 7.21
CA ALA A 250 -15.89 4.08 7.49
C ALA A 250 -16.94 3.08 8.01
N SER A 251 -17.04 1.91 7.36
CA SER A 251 -17.92 0.83 7.81
C SER A 251 -17.50 -0.49 7.18
N VAL A 252 -17.86 -1.60 7.82
CA VAL A 252 -17.69 -2.94 7.25
C VAL A 252 -19.03 -3.45 6.75
N VAL A 253 -19.10 -3.68 5.44
CA VAL A 253 -20.23 -4.33 4.75
C VAL A 253 -19.74 -5.69 4.23
N CYS A 254 -20.42 -6.76 4.66
CA CYS A 254 -19.99 -8.13 4.33
C CYS A 254 -20.27 -8.46 2.86
N GLU A 255 -21.34 -7.91 2.32
CA GLU A 255 -21.79 -8.00 0.94
C GLU A 255 -20.74 -7.47 -0.04
N ASP A 256 -19.91 -6.52 0.39
CA ASP A 256 -18.85 -5.95 -0.44
C ASP A 256 -17.53 -6.71 -0.24
N CYS A 257 -17.18 -6.97 1.02
CA CYS A 257 -15.83 -7.44 1.32
C CYS A 257 -15.67 -8.96 1.31
N GLY A 258 -16.70 -9.74 1.64
CA GLY A 258 -16.68 -11.21 1.68
C GLY A 258 -15.50 -11.86 2.42
N ALA A 259 -14.72 -11.11 3.22
CA ALA A 259 -13.33 -11.47 3.51
C ALA A 259 -13.17 -12.85 4.17
N CYS A 260 -13.92 -13.10 5.24
CA CYS A 260 -13.92 -14.37 5.97
C CYS A 260 -14.59 -15.53 5.19
N CYS A 261 -15.51 -15.22 4.26
CA CYS A 261 -16.19 -16.21 3.42
C CYS A 261 -15.39 -16.55 2.15
N ARG A 262 -14.43 -15.70 1.76
CA ARG A 262 -13.47 -15.94 0.68
C ARG A 262 -12.12 -16.37 1.28
N GLU A 263 -11.04 -15.79 0.79
CA GLU A 263 -9.68 -16.34 0.78
C GLU A 263 -8.95 -16.15 2.12
N ALA A 264 -9.54 -15.42 3.08
CA ALA A 264 -8.84 -15.06 4.32
C ALA A 264 -8.52 -16.26 5.23
N TYR A 265 -9.34 -17.31 5.18
CA TYR A 265 -9.21 -18.48 6.04
C TYR A 265 -9.27 -19.76 5.23
N HIS A 266 -8.28 -20.63 5.37
CA HIS A 266 -8.25 -21.91 4.66
C HIS A 266 -9.23 -22.93 5.25
N GLN A 267 -9.59 -22.77 6.53
CA GLN A 267 -10.44 -23.69 7.27
C GLN A 267 -11.41 -22.94 8.18
N LEU A 268 -12.64 -23.45 8.27
CA LEU A 268 -13.62 -23.02 9.27
C LEU A 268 -14.02 -24.25 10.09
N GLU A 269 -13.53 -24.33 11.32
CA GLU A 269 -13.85 -25.43 12.22
C GLU A 269 -15.31 -25.39 12.67
N LEU A 270 -15.91 -26.57 12.76
CA LEU A 270 -17.29 -26.80 13.12
C LEU A 270 -17.35 -27.67 14.39
N ALA A 271 -18.18 -27.26 15.33
CA ALA A 271 -18.47 -28.08 16.50
C ALA A 271 -19.32 -29.30 16.10
N PRO A 272 -19.07 -30.51 16.65
CA PRO A 272 -19.81 -31.72 16.29
C PRO A 272 -21.32 -31.66 16.50
N ASP A 273 -21.78 -30.88 17.47
CA ASP A 273 -23.19 -30.64 17.81
C ASP A 273 -23.82 -29.45 17.06
N ASP A 274 -23.09 -28.83 16.12
CA ASP A 274 -23.66 -27.73 15.33
C ASP A 274 -24.75 -28.26 14.37
N PRO A 275 -25.99 -27.71 14.39
CA PRO A 275 -27.06 -28.14 13.48
C PRO A 275 -26.67 -28.08 12.00
N PHE A 276 -25.73 -27.21 11.63
CA PHE A 276 -25.20 -27.14 10.27
C PHE A 276 -24.59 -28.47 9.82
N VAL A 277 -23.89 -29.20 10.71
CA VAL A 277 -23.24 -30.47 10.39
C VAL A 277 -24.25 -31.52 9.95
N ALA A 278 -25.42 -31.57 10.61
CA ALA A 278 -26.48 -32.50 10.25
C ALA A 278 -27.24 -32.10 8.98
N ARG A 279 -27.49 -30.79 8.79
CA ARG A 279 -28.30 -30.27 7.67
C ARG A 279 -27.53 -30.16 6.35
N HIS A 280 -26.22 -29.95 6.42
CA HIS A 280 -25.36 -29.70 5.26
C HIS A 280 -24.14 -30.63 5.30
N ALA A 281 -24.37 -31.92 5.56
CA ALA A 281 -23.30 -32.92 5.66
C ALA A 281 -22.44 -33.01 4.38
N ASP A 282 -23.00 -32.67 3.22
CA ASP A 282 -22.31 -32.56 1.93
C ASP A 282 -21.28 -31.42 1.87
N LEU A 283 -21.42 -30.42 2.75
CA LEU A 283 -20.52 -29.27 2.87
C LEU A 283 -19.48 -29.44 3.99
N VAL A 284 -19.51 -30.56 4.72
CA VAL A 284 -18.61 -30.81 5.85
C VAL A 284 -17.57 -31.86 5.50
N GLU A 285 -16.33 -31.62 5.91
CA GLU A 285 -15.23 -32.56 5.79
C GLU A 285 -14.52 -32.77 7.14
N ARG A 286 -13.68 -33.81 7.20
CA ARG A 286 -12.78 -34.04 8.33
C ARG A 286 -11.36 -33.64 7.94
N VAL A 287 -10.81 -32.67 8.65
CA VAL A 287 -9.41 -32.22 8.51
C VAL A 287 -8.74 -32.39 9.86
N ASP A 288 -7.64 -33.15 9.90
CA ASP A 288 -6.87 -33.42 11.14
C ASP A 288 -7.74 -33.87 12.33
N GLY A 289 -8.74 -34.71 12.05
CA GLY A 289 -9.67 -35.25 13.06
C GLY A 289 -10.78 -34.28 13.51
N ARG A 290 -10.78 -33.04 13.04
CA ARG A 290 -11.81 -32.02 13.33
C ARG A 290 -12.81 -31.90 12.18
N LEU A 291 -14.06 -31.54 12.50
CA LEU A 291 -15.03 -31.20 11.46
C LEU A 291 -14.77 -29.79 10.98
N ALA A 292 -14.78 -29.59 9.67
CA ALA A 292 -14.60 -28.29 9.05
C ALA A 292 -15.60 -28.12 7.91
N LEU A 293 -15.95 -26.87 7.63
CA LEU A 293 -16.63 -26.54 6.39
C LEU A 293 -15.65 -26.73 5.24
N ARG A 294 -16.01 -27.57 4.28
CA ARG A 294 -15.23 -27.80 3.07
C ARG A 294 -15.07 -26.48 2.33
N ARG A 295 -13.84 -26.08 2.00
CA ARG A 295 -13.57 -24.89 1.18
C ARG A 295 -13.00 -25.31 -0.17
N VAL A 296 -13.50 -24.70 -1.24
CA VAL A 296 -13.04 -24.97 -2.61
C VAL A 296 -12.36 -23.70 -3.10
N ASP A 297 -11.09 -23.81 -3.48
CA ASP A 297 -10.25 -22.68 -3.93
C ASP A 297 -10.28 -21.49 -2.96
N GLY A 298 -10.23 -21.78 -1.66
CA GLY A 298 -10.29 -20.76 -0.62
C GLY A 298 -11.62 -20.02 -0.54
N ARG A 299 -12.72 -20.57 -1.08
CA ARG A 299 -14.07 -20.03 -0.94
C ARG A 299 -15.00 -20.96 -0.17
N CYS A 300 -15.85 -20.34 0.63
CA CYS A 300 -17.00 -20.96 1.29
C CYS A 300 -18.01 -21.45 0.24
N PRO A 301 -18.39 -22.74 0.17
CA PRO A 301 -19.25 -23.25 -0.89
C PRO A 301 -20.64 -22.61 -0.97
N PRO A 302 -21.27 -22.19 0.15
CA PRO A 302 -22.51 -21.40 0.09
C PRO A 302 -22.35 -19.95 -0.37
N LEU A 303 -21.13 -19.44 -0.57
CA LEU A 303 -20.92 -18.06 -0.99
C LEU A 303 -21.31 -17.89 -2.46
N ARG A 304 -22.13 -16.88 -2.73
CA ARG A 304 -22.49 -16.39 -4.07
C ARG A 304 -22.02 -14.95 -4.25
N GLY A 305 -22.01 -14.53 -5.51
CA GLY A 305 -21.58 -13.19 -5.89
C GLY A 305 -20.06 -13.06 -6.03
N ASP A 306 -19.67 -11.94 -6.61
CA ASP A 306 -18.30 -11.50 -6.81
C ASP A 306 -17.98 -10.21 -6.03
N GLY A 307 -18.98 -9.65 -5.32
CA GLY A 307 -18.84 -8.43 -4.53
C GLY A 307 -18.96 -7.15 -5.34
N THR A 308 -19.32 -7.25 -6.62
CA THR A 308 -19.75 -6.09 -7.40
C THR A 308 -21.15 -5.66 -6.96
N GLU A 309 -21.52 -4.42 -7.27
CA GLU A 309 -22.88 -3.92 -7.03
C GLU A 309 -23.94 -4.80 -7.73
N ALA A 310 -23.61 -5.35 -8.90
CA ALA A 310 -24.48 -6.26 -9.65
C ALA A 310 -24.62 -7.66 -9.02
N ALA A 311 -23.58 -8.14 -8.33
CA ALA A 311 -23.54 -9.47 -7.72
C ALA A 311 -22.86 -9.45 -6.35
N PRO A 312 -23.48 -8.82 -5.32
CA PRO A 312 -22.91 -8.72 -3.99
C PRO A 312 -22.74 -10.08 -3.33
N TYR A 313 -21.80 -10.19 -2.39
CA TYR A 313 -21.58 -11.42 -1.64
C TYR A 313 -22.77 -11.78 -0.77
N ARG A 314 -23.29 -13.01 -0.95
CA ARG A 314 -24.39 -13.54 -0.14
C ARG A 314 -24.16 -15.01 0.20
N CYS A 315 -24.64 -15.43 1.36
CA CYS A 315 -24.61 -16.83 1.78
C CYS A 315 -25.97 -17.47 1.47
N ASP A 316 -25.99 -18.49 0.60
CA ASP A 316 -27.22 -19.21 0.23
C ASP A 316 -27.88 -19.90 1.43
N VAL A 317 -27.07 -20.28 2.43
CA VAL A 317 -27.53 -20.94 3.65
C VAL A 317 -27.46 -20.00 4.85
N HIS A 318 -27.65 -18.68 4.65
CA HIS A 318 -27.47 -17.68 5.70
C HIS A 318 -28.27 -18.01 6.98
N ALA A 319 -29.50 -18.49 6.85
CA ALA A 319 -30.34 -18.87 7.99
C ALA A 319 -29.77 -20.07 8.77
N ASP A 320 -29.17 -21.03 8.07
CA ASP A 320 -28.64 -22.27 8.63
C ASP A 320 -27.15 -22.20 8.99
N ARG A 321 -26.47 -21.08 8.69
CA ARG A 321 -25.01 -20.90 8.82
C ARG A 321 -24.46 -21.40 10.18
N PRO A 322 -23.24 -21.96 10.22
CA PRO A 322 -22.64 -22.50 11.45
C PRO A 322 -22.59 -21.50 12.60
N ARG A 323 -22.55 -21.96 13.86
CA ARG A 323 -22.32 -21.12 15.05
C ARG A 323 -21.08 -20.26 14.89
N THR A 324 -19.96 -20.83 14.42
CA THR A 324 -18.73 -20.08 14.16
C THR A 324 -18.95 -18.85 13.27
N CYS A 325 -19.89 -18.92 12.31
CA CYS A 325 -20.27 -17.78 11.46
C CYS A 325 -21.30 -16.85 12.12
N ARG A 326 -22.20 -17.37 12.97
CA ARG A 326 -23.20 -16.57 13.69
C ARG A 326 -22.56 -15.71 14.78
N ASP A 327 -21.60 -16.28 15.48
CA ASP A 327 -20.93 -15.66 16.63
C ASP A 327 -19.80 -14.73 16.17
N PHE A 328 -19.49 -14.72 14.87
CA PHE A 328 -18.49 -13.84 14.30
C PHE A 328 -18.97 -12.38 14.33
N THR A 329 -18.37 -11.59 15.22
CA THR A 329 -18.68 -10.18 15.36
C THR A 329 -18.03 -9.38 14.24
N ARG A 330 -18.85 -8.69 13.43
CA ARG A 330 -18.37 -7.73 12.41
C ARG A 330 -17.60 -6.60 13.10
N GLY A 331 -16.46 -6.19 12.54
CA GLY A 331 -15.61 -5.17 13.18
C GLY A 331 -14.68 -5.73 14.27
N SER A 332 -14.82 -6.99 14.68
CA SER A 332 -13.89 -7.63 15.63
C SER A 332 -12.47 -7.76 15.07
N ALA A 333 -11.50 -8.03 15.95
CA ALA A 333 -10.11 -8.29 15.56
C ALA A 333 -9.99 -9.39 14.48
N ASN A 334 -10.80 -10.46 14.57
CA ASN A 334 -10.83 -11.50 13.54
C ASN A 334 -11.39 -10.98 12.20
N CYS A 335 -12.41 -10.12 12.23
CA CYS A 335 -12.94 -9.47 11.02
C CYS A 335 -11.88 -8.62 10.33
N LEU A 336 -11.14 -7.84 11.13
CA LEU A 336 -10.07 -6.97 10.67
C LEU A 336 -8.93 -7.77 10.06
N GLU A 337 -8.46 -8.81 10.76
CA GLU A 337 -7.42 -9.71 10.27
C GLU A 337 -7.82 -10.36 8.94
N ALA A 338 -9.05 -10.85 8.84
CA ALA A 338 -9.56 -11.43 7.59
C ALA A 338 -9.51 -10.41 6.44
N ARG A 339 -9.93 -9.16 6.69
CA ARG A 339 -9.92 -8.08 5.69
C ARG A 339 -8.50 -7.70 5.27
N ARG A 340 -7.54 -7.64 6.20
CA ARG A 340 -6.13 -7.37 5.87
C ARG A 340 -5.56 -8.41 4.93
N ARG A 341 -5.83 -9.70 5.18
CA ARG A 341 -5.35 -10.81 4.32
C ARG A 341 -5.81 -10.70 2.87
N VAL A 342 -6.98 -10.13 2.64
CA VAL A 342 -7.56 -9.96 1.30
C VAL A 342 -7.47 -8.53 0.78
N GLY A 343 -6.61 -7.67 1.36
CA GLY A 343 -6.37 -6.30 0.91
C GLY A 343 -7.54 -5.33 1.10
N ARG A 344 -8.49 -5.64 1.99
CA ARG A 344 -9.69 -4.82 2.29
C ARG A 344 -9.52 -3.92 3.52
N SER A 345 -8.38 -3.99 4.20
CA SER A 345 -8.01 -3.14 5.34
C SER A 345 -6.49 -3.04 5.42
N ILE A 346 -5.98 -1.99 6.07
CA ILE A 346 -4.55 -1.79 6.36
C ILE A 346 -4.21 -1.91 7.86
#